data_AF-A0A355BVF7-F1
#
_entry.id   AF-A0A355BVF7-F1
#
_cell.length_a   1.000
_cell.length_b   1.000
_cell.length_c   1.000
_cell.angle_alpha   90.00
_cell.angle_beta   90.00
_cell.angle_gamma   90.00
#
_symmetry.space_group_name_H-M   'P 1'
#
loop_
_entity.id
_entity.type
_entity.pdbx_description
1 polymer ?
#
loop_
_entity_poly.entity_id
_entity_poly.type
_entity_poly.pdbx_seq_one_letter_code
_entity_poly.pdbx_strand_id
1 'polypeptide(L)'
;MRYLFILLVLSSCSTSLYTPNTRNAPLFREQGEAQVSGYLTSGGFEGQAAYALTDHIAITGGYSFMNSKESAPISYTRKNSYGEIGLGLYDRTRSFRYEIIAGYGFGQATTAAAYSFFGVNNVYETTGKLSQLIFLQPTIGTNSQNFNLLFTPRVSLVNYSQFEANGLVKTPTNKNANIFIEPTVTAKFKLVGNIHGIFQLGLTIPAGSDVYFQYNTTNTSLGIQIDTGGMKTRVFRN
;
A
#
# COMPACT_ATOMS: atom_id res chain seq x y z
N MET A 1 24.64 -10.12 28.04
CA MET A 1 23.20 -9.98 27.74
C MET A 1 23.08 -9.39 26.35
N ARG A 2 22.97 -10.26 25.35
CA ARG A 2 23.24 -9.97 23.94
C ARG A 2 22.07 -10.58 23.15
N TYR A 3 20.87 -10.05 23.37
CA TYR A 3 19.66 -10.57 22.73
C TYR A 3 19.60 -10.04 21.31
N LEU A 4 20.11 -10.88 20.40
CA LEU A 4 19.95 -10.80 18.97
C LEU A 4 18.48 -11.07 18.64
N PHE A 5 17.66 -10.02 18.56
CA PHE A 5 16.31 -10.10 18.02
C PHE A 5 16.39 -10.13 16.48
N ILE A 6 16.71 -11.30 15.93
CA ILE A 6 16.46 -11.60 14.52
C ILE A 6 14.97 -11.94 14.42
N LEU A 7 14.14 -10.93 14.13
CA LEU A 7 12.78 -11.15 13.66
C LEU A 7 12.90 -11.57 12.19
N LEU A 8 13.07 -12.86 11.97
CA LEU A 8 13.05 -13.49 10.66
C LEU A 8 11.59 -13.50 10.17
N VAL A 9 11.10 -12.37 9.65
CA VAL A 9 9.81 -12.32 8.95
C VAL A 9 10.03 -12.94 7.56
N LEU A 10 10.05 -14.26 7.51
CA LEU A 10 9.90 -15.03 6.28
C LEU A 10 8.47 -14.82 5.77
N SER A 11 8.23 -13.69 5.11
CA SER A 11 7.02 -13.55 4.29
C SER A 11 7.19 -14.47 3.08
N SER A 12 6.39 -15.53 3.04
CA SER A 12 6.21 -16.32 1.83
C SER A 12 5.82 -15.38 0.68
N CYS A 13 6.55 -15.41 -0.43
CA CYS A 13 6.07 -14.83 -1.69
C CYS A 13 4.79 -15.57 -2.09
N SER A 14 3.63 -15.08 -1.66
CA SER A 14 2.35 -15.63 -2.05
C SER A 14 1.94 -15.10 -3.43
N THR A 15 1.47 -16.02 -4.26
CA THR A 15 1.01 -15.89 -5.64
C THR A 15 -0.33 -15.12 -5.75
N SER A 16 -0.48 -14.01 -5.03
CA SER A 16 -1.78 -13.34 -4.88
C SER A 16 -2.07 -12.32 -5.99
N LEU A 17 -3.34 -12.23 -6.38
CA LEU A 17 -3.82 -11.25 -7.35
C LEU A 17 -3.88 -9.84 -6.74
N TYR A 18 -4.28 -9.74 -5.47
CA TYR A 18 -4.28 -8.50 -4.72
C TYR A 18 -3.13 -8.46 -3.72
N THR A 19 -2.25 -7.46 -3.88
CA THR A 19 -1.22 -7.12 -2.88
C THR A 19 -1.45 -5.67 -2.48
N PRO A 20 -1.74 -5.39 -1.21
CA PRO A 20 -1.95 -4.01 -0.76
C PRO A 20 -0.69 -3.17 -0.93
N ASN A 21 -0.85 -1.94 -1.37
CA ASN A 21 0.25 -0.97 -1.39
C ASN A 21 0.72 -0.60 0.01
N THR A 22 1.96 -0.15 0.11
CA THR A 22 2.48 0.61 1.24
C THR A 22 1.62 1.84 1.53
N ARG A 23 1.55 2.25 2.79
CA ARG A 23 0.70 3.37 3.20
C ARG A 23 1.46 4.67 3.01
N ASN A 24 0.96 5.53 2.12
CA ASN A 24 1.47 6.89 2.00
C ASN A 24 0.95 7.71 3.17
N ALA A 25 1.83 7.99 4.13
CA ALA A 25 1.52 8.75 5.33
C ALA A 25 2.48 9.93 5.46
N PRO A 26 2.26 11.02 4.70
CA PRO A 26 3.26 12.04 4.54
C PRO A 26 3.54 12.83 5.82
N LEU A 27 2.52 12.98 6.70
CA LEU A 27 2.61 13.73 7.95
C LEU A 27 3.13 15.16 7.77
N PHE A 28 2.56 15.86 6.78
CA PHE A 28 2.88 17.25 6.47
C PHE A 28 2.60 18.21 7.63
N ARG A 29 3.24 19.37 7.56
CA ARG A 29 3.24 20.34 8.65
C ARG A 29 2.90 21.75 8.23
N GLU A 30 3.26 22.10 7.00
CA GLU A 30 3.06 23.42 6.42
C GLU A 30 2.91 23.25 4.91
N GLN A 31 2.23 24.22 4.32
CA GLN A 31 2.10 24.34 2.87
C GLN A 31 3.49 24.31 2.19
N GLY A 32 3.56 23.64 1.04
CA GLY A 32 4.78 23.58 0.23
C GLY A 32 5.75 22.46 0.63
N GLU A 33 5.46 21.70 1.69
CA GLU A 33 6.19 20.47 1.97
C GLU A 33 5.91 19.42 0.87
N ALA A 34 6.97 18.77 0.41
CA ALA A 34 6.94 17.70 -0.57
C ALA A 34 7.64 16.47 0.00
N GLN A 35 7.18 15.31 -0.44
CA GLN A 35 7.73 14.04 -0.01
C GLN A 35 7.83 13.08 -1.20
N VAL A 36 8.92 12.34 -1.25
CA VAL A 36 9.11 11.21 -2.16
C VAL A 36 9.64 10.03 -1.37
N SER A 37 9.04 8.85 -1.55
CA SER A 37 9.50 7.61 -0.95
C SER A 37 9.58 6.48 -1.97
N GLY A 38 10.50 5.55 -1.71
CA GLY A 38 10.62 4.29 -2.41
C GLY A 38 10.64 3.14 -1.41
N TYR A 39 9.95 2.06 -1.72
CA TYR A 39 9.80 0.89 -0.86
C TYR A 39 10.15 -0.40 -1.61
N LEU A 40 10.81 -1.29 -0.89
CA LEU A 40 10.88 -2.71 -1.21
C LEU A 40 9.81 -3.42 -0.38
N THR A 41 8.92 -4.12 -1.05
CA THR A 41 7.82 -4.86 -0.43
C THR A 41 7.93 -6.34 -0.79
N SER A 42 7.18 -7.19 -0.08
CA SER A 42 7.00 -8.59 -0.49
C SER A 42 6.36 -8.74 -1.88
N GLY A 43 5.78 -7.67 -2.41
CA GLY A 43 5.12 -7.61 -3.71
C GLY A 43 5.85 -6.76 -4.76
N GLY A 44 7.13 -6.43 -4.59
CA GLY A 44 7.92 -5.70 -5.59
C GLY A 44 8.43 -4.34 -5.14
N PHE A 45 8.49 -3.40 -6.08
CA PHE A 45 8.96 -2.04 -5.84
C PHE A 45 7.78 -1.06 -5.85
N GLU A 46 7.76 -0.14 -4.90
CA GLU A 46 6.74 0.90 -4.84
C GLU A 46 7.38 2.28 -4.71
N GLY A 47 6.87 3.23 -5.49
CA GLY A 47 7.22 4.65 -5.39
C GLY A 47 6.01 5.44 -4.94
N GLN A 48 6.22 6.42 -4.06
CA GLN A 48 5.17 7.31 -3.60
C GLN A 48 5.65 8.75 -3.58
N ALA A 49 4.73 9.67 -3.85
CA ALA A 49 4.96 11.09 -3.76
C ALA A 49 3.77 11.78 -3.09
N ALA A 50 4.02 12.86 -2.39
CA ALA A 50 2.98 13.69 -1.82
C ALA A 50 3.41 15.15 -1.79
N TYR A 51 2.43 16.05 -1.78
CA TYR A 51 2.64 17.49 -1.71
C TYR A 51 1.55 18.18 -0.89
N ALA A 52 1.96 19.07 0.01
CA ALA A 52 1.08 19.93 0.80
C ALA A 52 0.65 21.15 -0.02
N LEU A 53 -0.58 21.11 -0.55
CA LEU A 53 -1.16 22.20 -1.35
C LEU A 53 -1.47 23.44 -0.52
N THR A 54 -1.90 23.23 0.73
CA THR A 54 -2.20 24.26 1.74
C THR A 54 -1.73 23.76 3.10
N ASP A 55 -1.90 24.52 4.17
CA ASP A 55 -1.56 24.09 5.54
C ASP A 55 -2.40 22.92 6.07
N HIS A 56 -3.49 22.56 5.39
CA HIS A 56 -4.41 21.49 5.80
C HIS A 56 -4.79 20.50 4.71
N ILE A 57 -4.38 20.75 3.46
CA ILE A 57 -4.76 19.93 2.31
C ILE A 57 -3.51 19.44 1.60
N ALA A 58 -3.47 18.14 1.33
CA ALA A 58 -2.40 17.48 0.62
C ALA A 58 -2.94 16.65 -0.54
N ILE A 59 -2.07 16.44 -1.53
CA ILE A 59 -2.27 15.46 -2.59
C ILE A 59 -1.21 14.38 -2.46
N THR A 60 -1.60 13.15 -2.77
CA THR A 60 -0.74 11.98 -2.76
C THR A 60 -0.87 11.20 -4.06
N GLY A 61 0.23 10.62 -4.50
CA GLY A 61 0.28 9.67 -5.60
C GLY A 61 1.19 8.50 -5.23
N GLY A 62 0.87 7.33 -5.76
CA GLY A 62 1.66 6.12 -5.56
C GLY A 62 1.63 5.24 -6.80
N TYR A 63 2.70 4.49 -7.01
CA TYR A 63 2.80 3.52 -8.07
C TYR A 63 3.56 2.28 -7.57
N SER A 64 2.97 1.11 -7.76
CA SER A 64 3.52 -0.20 -7.41
C SER A 64 3.77 -0.99 -8.68
N PHE A 65 4.95 -1.62 -8.75
CA PHE A 65 5.34 -2.46 -9.87
C PHE A 65 6.05 -3.73 -9.39
N MET A 66 5.65 -4.85 -9.97
CA MET A 66 6.29 -6.14 -9.77
C MET A 66 6.50 -6.82 -11.11
N ASN A 67 7.69 -7.41 -11.26
CA ASN A 67 8.01 -8.29 -12.37
C ASN A 67 8.86 -9.43 -11.83
N SER A 68 8.24 -10.59 -11.65
CA SER A 68 8.89 -11.77 -11.11
C SER A 68 8.55 -12.99 -11.96
N LYS A 69 9.56 -13.80 -12.26
CA LYS A 69 9.35 -15.12 -12.87
C LYS A 69 9.01 -16.10 -11.77
N GLU A 70 7.80 -16.64 -11.79
CA GLU A 70 7.34 -17.63 -10.83
C GLU A 70 7.37 -18.99 -11.51
N SER A 71 7.99 -19.98 -10.86
CA SER A 71 8.25 -21.31 -11.45
C SER A 71 7.34 -22.41 -10.92
N ALA A 72 6.30 -22.10 -10.14
CA ALA A 72 5.36 -23.08 -9.61
C ALA A 72 3.97 -22.46 -9.37
N PRO A 73 2.85 -23.17 -9.63
CA PRO A 73 2.75 -24.53 -10.20
C PRO A 73 2.89 -24.59 -11.74
N ILE A 74 2.93 -23.45 -12.42
CA ILE A 74 3.30 -23.29 -13.84
C ILE A 74 4.35 -22.19 -13.95
N SER A 75 5.25 -22.26 -14.93
CA SER A 75 6.19 -21.17 -15.20
C SER A 75 5.43 -20.00 -15.84
N TYR A 76 5.26 -18.90 -15.13
CA TYR A 76 4.62 -17.69 -15.66
C TYR A 76 5.35 -16.44 -15.17
N THR A 77 5.16 -15.32 -15.89
CA THR A 77 5.73 -14.03 -15.47
C THR A 77 4.67 -13.24 -14.75
N ARG A 78 4.80 -13.13 -13.42
CA ARG A 78 3.94 -12.28 -12.60
C ARG A 78 4.26 -10.82 -12.90
N LYS A 79 3.28 -10.10 -13.42
CA LYS A 79 3.36 -8.66 -13.68
C LYS A 79 2.22 -7.96 -12.96
N ASN A 80 2.58 -7.11 -12.00
CA ASN A 80 1.61 -6.25 -11.33
C ASN A 80 2.01 -4.79 -11.57
N SER A 81 1.05 -3.98 -11.97
CA SER A 81 1.21 -2.54 -12.15
C SER A 81 -0.02 -1.87 -11.58
N TYR A 82 0.18 -1.00 -10.60
CA TYR A 82 -0.92 -0.40 -9.87
C TYR A 82 -0.60 1.03 -9.49
N GLY A 83 -1.50 1.97 -9.79
CA GLY A 83 -1.36 3.39 -9.50
C GLY A 83 -2.47 3.88 -8.59
N GLU A 84 -2.14 4.81 -7.70
CA GLU A 84 -3.05 5.47 -6.77
C GLU A 84 -2.87 6.97 -6.81
N ILE A 85 -3.99 7.69 -6.69
CA ILE A 85 -4.00 9.11 -6.41
C ILE A 85 -4.97 9.37 -5.26
N GLY A 86 -4.68 10.35 -4.42
CA GLY A 86 -5.53 10.68 -3.28
C GLY A 86 -5.40 12.13 -2.86
N LEU A 87 -6.43 12.60 -2.17
CA LEU A 87 -6.46 13.89 -1.50
C LEU A 87 -6.58 13.66 0.00
N GLY A 88 -5.83 14.43 0.77
CA GLY A 88 -5.75 14.29 2.20
C GLY A 88 -6.04 15.59 2.92
N LEU A 89 -6.71 15.48 4.05
CA LEU A 89 -6.72 16.52 5.07
C LEU A 89 -5.68 16.17 6.14
N TYR A 90 -4.88 17.13 6.57
CA TYR A 90 -3.88 16.89 7.60
C TYR A 90 -3.82 18.03 8.60
N ASP A 91 -3.40 17.71 9.82
CA ASP A 91 -3.21 18.69 10.87
C ASP A 91 -2.26 18.14 11.96
N ARG A 92 -1.85 19.01 12.88
CA ARG A 92 -0.79 18.74 13.84
C ARG A 92 -1.02 19.39 15.19
N THR A 93 -0.60 18.67 16.22
CA THR A 93 -0.43 19.19 17.57
C THR A 93 1.04 19.12 17.97
N ARG A 94 1.39 19.58 19.19
CA ARG A 94 2.76 19.47 19.69
C ARG A 94 3.23 18.01 19.80
N SER A 95 2.34 17.07 20.10
CA SER A 95 2.69 15.69 20.41
C SER A 95 2.30 14.68 19.33
N PHE A 96 1.30 15.02 18.49
CA PHE A 96 0.74 14.12 17.50
C PHE A 96 0.50 14.82 16.15
N ARG A 97 0.46 14.01 15.09
CA ARG A 97 0.03 14.40 13.75
C ARG A 97 -1.07 13.46 13.32
N TYR A 98 -2.01 13.96 12.55
CA TYR A 98 -3.06 13.14 11.98
C TYR A 98 -3.38 13.61 10.58
N GLU A 99 -3.78 12.66 9.75
CA GLU A 99 -4.25 12.95 8.40
C GLU A 99 -5.34 11.95 8.03
N ILE A 100 -6.19 12.33 7.08
CA ILE A 100 -7.20 11.47 6.50
C ILE A 100 -7.06 11.60 5.00
N ILE A 101 -6.64 10.54 4.34
CA ILE A 101 -6.45 10.48 2.89
C ILE A 101 -7.57 9.63 2.29
N ALA A 102 -8.26 10.17 1.29
CA ALA A 102 -9.19 9.42 0.46
C ALA A 102 -8.68 9.43 -0.98
N GLY A 103 -8.86 8.33 -1.70
CA GLY A 103 -8.30 8.22 -3.04
C GLY A 103 -8.91 7.14 -3.90
N TYR A 104 -8.41 7.12 -5.12
CA TYR A 104 -8.80 6.22 -6.18
C TYR A 104 -7.55 5.61 -6.80
N GLY A 105 -7.63 4.32 -7.13
CA GLY A 105 -6.56 3.61 -7.80
C GLY A 105 -7.05 2.73 -8.94
N PHE A 106 -6.10 2.43 -9.81
CA PHE A 106 -6.30 1.70 -11.06
C PHE A 106 -5.07 0.84 -11.35
N GLY A 107 -5.27 -0.30 -11.99
CA GLY A 107 -4.13 -1.14 -12.37
C GLY A 107 -4.51 -2.48 -12.94
N GLN A 108 -3.51 -3.34 -13.04
CA GLN A 108 -3.64 -4.69 -13.54
C GLN A 108 -2.68 -5.61 -12.80
N ALA A 109 -3.12 -6.83 -12.55
CA ALA A 109 -2.32 -7.86 -11.91
C ALA A 109 -2.45 -9.18 -12.69
N THR A 110 -1.32 -9.79 -12.99
CA THR A 110 -1.26 -11.10 -13.66
C THR A 110 -0.78 -12.13 -12.66
N THR A 111 -1.58 -13.17 -12.43
CA THR A 111 -1.25 -14.29 -11.53
C THR A 111 -1.60 -15.63 -12.17
N ALA A 112 -1.03 -16.74 -11.69
CA ALA A 112 -1.47 -18.07 -12.07
C ALA A 112 -2.39 -18.64 -10.98
N ALA A 113 -3.70 -18.74 -11.27
CA ALA A 113 -4.67 -19.28 -10.34
C ALA A 113 -5.79 -20.03 -11.09
N ALA A 114 -6.33 -21.07 -10.46
CA ALA A 114 -7.54 -21.74 -10.93
C ALA A 114 -8.75 -21.01 -10.35
N TYR A 115 -9.59 -20.43 -11.20
CA TYR A 115 -10.84 -19.81 -10.76
C TYR A 115 -12.04 -20.64 -11.22
N SER A 116 -12.94 -20.94 -10.27
CA SER A 116 -14.13 -21.77 -10.50
C SER A 116 -15.05 -21.23 -11.60
N PHE A 117 -15.09 -19.92 -11.82
CA PHE A 117 -15.88 -19.30 -12.89
C PHE A 117 -15.34 -19.56 -14.31
N PHE A 118 -14.09 -20.02 -14.46
CA PHE A 118 -13.60 -20.52 -15.75
C PHE A 118 -14.10 -21.94 -16.05
N GLY A 119 -14.66 -22.67 -15.07
CA GLY A 119 -15.20 -24.02 -15.26
C GLY A 119 -14.13 -25.11 -15.41
N VAL A 120 -12.87 -24.79 -15.08
CA VAL A 120 -11.72 -25.68 -15.27
C VAL A 120 -10.93 -25.78 -13.97
N ASN A 121 -10.57 -27.00 -13.56
CA ASN A 121 -9.74 -27.27 -12.38
C ASN A 121 -8.23 -27.11 -12.63
N ASN A 122 -7.84 -26.57 -13.80
CA ASN A 122 -6.45 -26.37 -14.19
C ASN A 122 -5.98 -24.94 -13.84
N VAL A 123 -4.74 -24.81 -13.38
CA VAL A 123 -4.12 -23.51 -13.12
C VAL A 123 -3.73 -22.85 -14.43
N TYR A 124 -4.20 -21.62 -14.66
CA TYR A 124 -3.87 -20.83 -15.86
C TYR A 124 -3.32 -19.45 -15.47
N GLU A 125 -2.48 -18.90 -16.35
CA GLU A 125 -2.13 -17.48 -16.29
C GLU A 125 -3.41 -16.66 -16.49
N THR A 126 -3.74 -15.88 -15.47
CA THR A 126 -4.94 -15.06 -15.40
C THR A 126 -4.53 -13.62 -15.12
N THR A 127 -4.94 -12.71 -16.01
CA THR A 127 -4.77 -11.27 -15.83
C THR A 127 -6.09 -10.66 -15.35
N GLY A 128 -6.06 -10.09 -14.15
CA GLY A 128 -7.16 -9.31 -13.58
C GLY A 128 -6.93 -7.82 -13.83
N LYS A 129 -7.89 -7.15 -14.49
CA LYS A 129 -7.90 -5.69 -14.61
C LYS A 129 -8.62 -5.08 -13.42
N LEU A 130 -7.86 -4.44 -12.56
CA LEU A 130 -8.39 -3.74 -11.40
C LEU A 130 -9.08 -2.46 -11.88
N SER A 131 -10.37 -2.36 -11.58
CA SER A 131 -11.23 -1.34 -12.18
C SER A 131 -11.71 -0.32 -11.18
N GLN A 132 -11.82 -0.68 -9.91
CA GLN A 132 -12.18 0.25 -8.84
C GLN A 132 -11.40 -0.12 -7.60
N LEU A 133 -10.46 0.74 -7.21
CA LEU A 133 -9.88 0.73 -5.88
C LEU A 133 -10.13 2.07 -5.22
N ILE A 134 -11.20 2.16 -4.44
CA ILE A 134 -11.50 3.33 -3.62
C ILE A 134 -10.96 3.06 -2.23
N PHE A 135 -10.30 4.05 -1.63
CA PHE A 135 -9.80 3.90 -0.27
C PHE A 135 -9.99 5.13 0.59
N LEU A 136 -10.10 4.87 1.89
CA LEU A 136 -10.07 5.86 2.95
C LEU A 136 -9.02 5.43 3.98
N GLN A 137 -8.13 6.33 4.33
CA GLN A 137 -6.94 6.06 5.11
C GLN A 137 -6.74 7.19 6.14
N PRO A 138 -7.39 7.09 7.31
CA PRO A 138 -6.95 7.84 8.48
C PRO A 138 -5.57 7.36 8.93
N THR A 139 -4.72 8.30 9.32
CA THR A 139 -3.44 8.05 9.97
C THR A 139 -3.34 8.92 11.21
N ILE A 140 -2.80 8.35 12.28
CA ILE A 140 -2.31 9.09 13.43
C ILE A 140 -0.86 8.70 13.70
N GLY A 141 -0.02 9.67 14.05
CA GLY A 141 1.37 9.42 14.38
C GLY A 141 1.90 10.35 15.45
N THR A 142 2.99 9.93 16.08
CA THR A 142 3.74 10.78 17.02
C THR A 142 4.40 11.95 16.29
N ASN A 143 4.72 13.02 17.00
CA ASN A 143 5.41 14.19 16.46
C ASN A 143 6.79 14.36 17.12
N SER A 144 7.75 13.53 16.70
CA SER A 144 9.09 13.46 17.26
C SER A 144 10.17 13.70 16.18
N GLN A 145 11.32 14.22 16.60
CA GLN A 145 12.38 14.68 15.69
C GLN A 145 13.23 13.53 15.11
N ASN A 146 13.32 12.40 15.81
CA ASN A 146 14.23 11.30 15.47
C ASN A 146 13.50 10.01 15.09
N PHE A 147 12.33 9.77 15.68
CA PHE A 147 11.56 8.55 15.51
C PHE A 147 10.08 8.90 15.57
N ASN A 148 9.29 8.38 14.63
CA ASN A 148 7.86 8.51 14.62
C ASN A 148 7.22 7.14 14.47
N LEU A 149 6.23 6.87 15.31
CA LEU A 149 5.36 5.72 15.17
C LEU A 149 4.02 6.19 14.63
N LEU A 150 3.54 5.55 13.58
CA LEU A 150 2.27 5.85 12.94
C LEU A 150 1.39 4.61 12.95
N PHE A 151 0.09 4.84 13.07
CA PHE A 151 -0.94 3.84 12.89
C PHE A 151 -1.91 4.32 11.82
N THR A 152 -2.11 3.48 10.81
CA THR A 152 -2.85 3.79 9.59
C THR A 152 -3.81 2.65 9.26
N PRO A 153 -5.06 2.67 9.77
CA PRO A 153 -6.10 1.77 9.33
C PRO A 153 -6.68 2.25 8.01
N ARG A 154 -6.46 1.49 6.93
CA ARG A 154 -7.06 1.77 5.62
C ARG A 154 -8.30 0.91 5.41
N VAL A 155 -9.36 1.50 4.87
CA VAL A 155 -10.50 0.77 4.31
C VAL A 155 -10.41 0.88 2.80
N SER A 156 -10.46 -0.25 2.11
CA SER A 156 -10.37 -0.30 0.65
C SER A 156 -11.51 -1.13 0.06
N LEU A 157 -12.10 -0.61 -1.01
CA LEU A 157 -13.08 -1.31 -1.83
C LEU A 157 -12.41 -1.69 -3.14
N VAL A 158 -12.26 -2.99 -3.38
CA VAL A 158 -11.49 -3.54 -4.50
C VAL A 158 -12.42 -4.32 -5.42
N ASN A 159 -12.52 -3.92 -6.69
CA ASN A 159 -13.26 -4.65 -7.70
C ASN A 159 -12.49 -4.78 -9.01
N TYR A 160 -12.55 -5.96 -9.61
CA TYR A 160 -11.99 -6.27 -10.92
C TYR A 160 -13.11 -6.30 -11.97
N SER A 161 -12.95 -5.62 -13.11
CA SER A 161 -13.97 -5.65 -14.18
C SER A 161 -13.83 -6.85 -15.10
N GLN A 162 -12.61 -7.32 -15.30
CA GLN A 162 -12.27 -8.31 -16.31
C GLN A 162 -11.18 -9.24 -15.79
N PHE A 163 -11.38 -10.53 -16.04
CA PHE A 163 -10.39 -11.57 -15.92
C PHE A 163 -10.15 -12.18 -17.28
N GLU A 164 -8.89 -12.21 -17.70
CA GLU A 164 -8.46 -12.81 -18.96
C GLU A 164 -7.57 -14.01 -18.67
N ALA A 165 -7.92 -15.18 -19.20
CA ALA A 165 -7.11 -16.39 -19.12
C ALA A 165 -7.14 -17.12 -20.48
N ASN A 166 -5.96 -17.40 -21.07
CA ASN A 166 -5.82 -18.06 -22.38
C ASN A 166 -6.71 -17.46 -23.50
N GLY A 167 -6.84 -16.14 -23.57
CA GLY A 167 -7.68 -15.45 -24.57
C GLY A 167 -9.18 -15.48 -24.29
N LEU A 168 -9.64 -16.13 -23.20
CA LEU A 168 -11.01 -16.04 -22.72
C LEU A 168 -11.14 -14.89 -21.73
N VAL A 169 -11.99 -13.92 -22.06
CA VAL A 169 -12.33 -12.79 -21.19
C VAL A 169 -13.64 -13.11 -20.47
N LYS A 170 -13.62 -13.12 -19.13
CA LYS A 170 -14.80 -13.24 -18.29
C LYS A 170 -14.93 -12.03 -17.37
N THR A 171 -16.16 -11.53 -17.26
CA THR A 171 -16.53 -10.53 -16.26
C THR A 171 -17.10 -11.25 -15.05
N PRO A 172 -16.69 -10.89 -13.82
CA PRO A 172 -17.27 -11.47 -12.62
C PRO A 172 -18.78 -11.28 -12.62
N THR A 173 -19.53 -12.38 -12.55
CA THR A 173 -21.00 -12.37 -12.47
C THR A 173 -21.47 -11.83 -11.12
N ASN A 174 -20.65 -11.97 -10.08
CA ASN A 174 -20.90 -11.42 -8.76
C ASN A 174 -20.22 -10.06 -8.60
N LYS A 175 -21.02 -8.98 -8.54
CA LYS A 175 -20.55 -7.60 -8.38
C LYS A 175 -20.47 -7.16 -6.91
N ASN A 176 -20.46 -8.10 -5.97
CA ASN A 176 -20.35 -7.75 -4.55
C ASN A 176 -19.06 -6.94 -4.31
N ALA A 177 -19.21 -5.83 -3.60
CA ALA A 177 -18.08 -4.97 -3.25
C ALA A 177 -17.15 -5.72 -2.28
N ASN A 178 -15.88 -5.91 -2.67
CA ASN A 178 -14.89 -6.55 -1.81
C ASN A 178 -14.25 -5.49 -0.94
N ILE A 179 -14.73 -5.38 0.29
CA ILE A 179 -14.23 -4.43 1.29
C ILE A 179 -13.13 -5.09 2.10
N PHE A 180 -11.99 -4.42 2.23
CA PHE A 180 -10.88 -4.81 3.07
C PHE A 180 -10.64 -3.75 4.14
N ILE A 181 -10.28 -4.24 5.32
CA ILE A 181 -9.77 -3.44 6.42
C ILE A 181 -8.29 -3.80 6.56
N GLU A 182 -7.45 -2.78 6.50
CA GLU A 182 -6.03 -2.96 6.30
C GLU A 182 -5.21 -2.12 7.31
N PRO A 183 -5.17 -2.54 8.58
CA PRO A 183 -4.41 -1.84 9.61
C PRO A 183 -2.91 -1.96 9.33
N THR A 184 -2.21 -0.84 9.45
CA THR A 184 -0.75 -0.79 9.26
C THR A 184 -0.08 0.02 10.36
N VAL A 185 0.99 -0.52 10.93
CA VAL A 185 1.90 0.21 11.80
C VAL A 185 3.13 0.60 11.00
N THR A 186 3.51 1.87 11.07
CA THR A 186 4.70 2.41 10.40
C THR A 186 5.67 2.97 11.42
N ALA A 187 6.92 2.51 11.37
CA ALA A 187 8.03 3.13 12.07
C ALA A 187 8.84 3.96 11.09
N LYS A 188 8.98 5.26 11.37
CA LYS A 188 9.76 6.22 10.58
C LYS A 188 10.88 6.80 11.42
N PHE A 189 12.11 6.73 10.96
CA PHE A 189 13.28 7.15 11.74
C PHE A 189 14.25 8.00 10.92
N LYS A 190 14.97 8.91 11.59
CA LYS A 190 15.98 9.76 10.93
C LYS A 190 17.17 8.93 10.52
N LEU A 191 17.56 9.03 9.25
CA LEU A 191 18.87 8.59 8.80
C LEU A 191 19.84 9.76 8.85
N VAL A 192 19.65 10.74 7.96
CA VAL A 192 20.52 11.91 7.86
C VAL A 192 19.76 13.07 7.23
N GLY A 193 19.92 14.28 7.77
CA GLY A 193 19.25 15.47 7.23
C GLY A 193 17.74 15.28 7.11
N ASN A 194 17.25 15.28 5.87
CA ASN A 194 15.85 15.11 5.50
C ASN A 194 15.52 13.72 4.95
N ILE A 195 16.44 12.77 5.09
CA ILE A 195 16.30 11.39 4.67
C ILE A 195 15.87 10.54 5.87
N HIS A 196 14.81 9.79 5.67
CA HIS A 196 14.17 8.95 6.68
C HIS A 196 14.12 7.49 6.21
N GLY A 197 14.38 6.57 7.13
CA GLY A 197 14.10 5.16 6.94
C GLY A 197 12.68 4.87 7.38
N ILE A 198 12.00 3.98 6.66
CA ILE A 198 10.62 3.60 6.93
C ILE A 198 10.51 2.08 6.95
N PHE A 199 9.84 1.57 7.98
CA PHE A 199 9.43 0.18 8.07
C PHE A 199 7.93 0.12 8.28
N GLN A 200 7.21 -0.68 7.49
CA GLN A 200 5.77 -0.90 7.67
C GLN A 200 5.47 -2.38 7.87
N LEU A 201 4.54 -2.62 8.80
CA LEU A 201 3.93 -3.91 9.01
C LEU A 201 2.41 -3.73 8.92
N GLY A 202 1.80 -4.37 7.93
CA GLY A 202 0.37 -4.28 7.64
C GLY A 202 -0.29 -5.65 7.61
N LEU A 203 -1.59 -5.64 7.88
CA LEU A 203 -2.48 -6.79 7.67
C LEU A 203 -3.56 -6.39 6.67
N THR A 204 -4.17 -7.39 6.04
CA THR A 204 -5.32 -7.22 5.15
C THR A 204 -6.39 -8.23 5.53
N ILE A 205 -7.52 -7.71 5.98
CA ILE A 205 -8.63 -8.47 6.54
C ILE A 205 -9.86 -8.21 5.66
N PRO A 206 -10.42 -9.24 4.99
CA PRO A 206 -11.66 -9.06 4.25
C PRO A 206 -12.82 -8.87 5.23
N ALA A 207 -13.69 -7.90 4.94
CA ALA A 207 -14.91 -7.66 5.73
C ALA A 207 -16.11 -8.49 5.23
N GLY A 208 -15.98 -9.16 4.08
CA GLY A 208 -17.02 -10.02 3.47
C GLY A 208 -16.60 -11.49 3.40
N SER A 209 -17.58 -12.38 3.26
CA SER A 209 -17.39 -13.84 3.29
C SER A 209 -16.86 -14.46 2.00
N ASP A 210 -17.06 -13.79 0.84
CA ASP A 210 -16.87 -14.41 -0.47
C ASP A 210 -15.93 -13.60 -1.39
N VAL A 211 -14.69 -13.40 -0.93
CA VAL A 211 -13.64 -12.82 -1.79
C VAL A 211 -13.26 -13.84 -2.86
N TYR A 212 -13.65 -13.59 -4.11
CA TYR A 212 -13.46 -14.51 -5.25
C TYR A 212 -12.04 -14.50 -5.84
N PHE A 213 -11.10 -13.78 -5.22
CA PHE A 213 -9.71 -13.67 -5.65
C PHE A 213 -8.72 -13.86 -4.50
N GLN A 214 -7.51 -14.31 -4.85
CA GLN A 214 -6.43 -14.49 -3.88
C GLN A 214 -5.82 -13.14 -3.47
N TYR A 215 -5.62 -12.94 -2.17
CA TYR A 215 -5.04 -11.73 -1.58
C TYR A 215 -3.96 -12.07 -0.55
N ASN A 216 -3.01 -11.15 -0.35
CA ASN A 216 -2.02 -11.27 0.71
C ASN A 216 -2.60 -10.81 2.05
N THR A 217 -2.45 -11.63 3.09
CA THR A 217 -2.96 -11.33 4.45
C THR A 217 -2.02 -10.44 5.26
N THR A 218 -0.71 -10.53 5.00
CA THR A 218 0.32 -9.78 5.72
C THR A 218 1.26 -9.11 4.73
N ASN A 219 1.55 -7.85 5.00
CA ASN A 219 2.45 -7.03 4.20
C ASN A 219 3.57 -6.48 5.06
N THR A 220 4.80 -6.58 4.56
CA THR A 220 5.97 -5.96 5.17
C THR A 220 6.69 -5.15 4.12
N SER A 221 7.13 -3.95 4.50
CA SER A 221 7.92 -3.08 3.61
C SER A 221 9.06 -2.40 4.34
N LEU A 222 10.13 -2.16 3.59
CA LEU A 222 11.25 -1.33 4.00
C LEU A 222 11.45 -0.26 2.93
N GLY A 223 11.59 0.99 3.34
CA GLY A 223 11.70 2.10 2.42
C GLY A 223 12.62 3.22 2.89
N ILE A 224 12.92 4.10 1.94
CA ILE A 224 13.62 5.36 2.14
C ILE A 224 12.69 6.48 1.70
N GLN A 225 12.68 7.55 2.46
CA GLN A 225 11.88 8.72 2.18
C GLN A 225 12.71 10.00 2.31
N ILE A 226 12.43 10.95 1.42
CA ILE A 226 13.01 12.29 1.42
C ILE A 226 11.88 13.29 1.58
N ASP A 227 12.04 14.22 2.52
CA ASP A 227 11.02 15.21 2.88
C ASP A 227 11.62 16.62 2.76
N THR A 228 10.93 17.59 2.15
CA THR A 228 11.46 18.97 2.12
C THR A 228 11.33 19.69 3.47
N GLY A 229 10.32 19.33 4.28
CA GLY A 229 10.03 19.97 5.57
C GLY A 229 10.86 19.48 6.77
N GLY A 230 11.53 18.33 6.65
CA GLY A 230 12.22 17.65 7.76
C GLY A 230 11.26 17.16 8.88
N MET A 231 11.80 16.49 9.91
CA MET A 231 10.96 15.81 10.92
C MET A 231 10.39 16.65 12.07
N LYS A 232 10.80 17.90 12.28
CA LYS A 232 10.39 18.67 13.49
C LYS A 232 9.51 19.87 13.15
N THR A 233 8.27 19.84 13.60
CA THR A 233 7.35 20.99 13.55
C THR A 233 7.97 22.27 14.10
N ARG A 234 8.09 23.29 13.24
CA ARG A 234 8.11 24.69 13.66
C ARG A 234 6.71 24.99 14.19
N VAL A 235 6.42 24.58 15.42
CA VAL A 235 5.37 25.21 16.20
C VAL A 235 5.95 26.57 16.58
N PHE A 236 5.26 27.64 16.18
CA PHE A 236 5.66 29.03 16.27
C PHE A 236 6.54 29.37 17.50
N ARG A 237 7.60 30.16 17.23
CA ARG A 237 8.17 31.08 18.22
C ARG A 237 6.99 31.90 18.77
N ASN A 238 6.65 31.70 20.03
CA ASN A 238 6.13 32.76 20.87
C ASN A 238 7.31 33.34 21.65
#